data_AF-A0A9W8QDR6-F1
#
_entry.id   AF-A0A9W8QDR6-F1
#
_cell.length_a   1.000
_cell.length_b   1.000
_cell.length_c   1.000
_cell.angle_alpha   90.00
_cell.angle_beta   90.00
_cell.angle_gamma   90.00
#
_symmetry.space_group_name_H-M   'P 1'
#
loop_
_entity.id
_entity.type
_entity.pdbx_description
1 polymer ?
#
loop_
_entity_poly.entity_id
_entity_poly.type
_entity_poly.pdbx_seq_one_letter_code
_entity_poly.pdbx_strand_id
1 'polypeptide(L)'
;MIVALILVVSCPRVEVLDPWPNVLYKMDVAARSIAGFAATERHTTLQEIMKWFLLPTLLASTALAVAVPIPRQAEGLDIIKTVVLKDGQVIDWVRRESQDANFTLPINYELNKRNNAQIEKFASPLPEHLRGPEGTVPIPRRGLVPFPPKKLPTASDARLLDVKLKASAASEDYAGQHWYATAGKQTKITGGGGGFSMFKPYLQYASDFSLLQTGLARYEAKTVEFGTITQSLEVGWMFYPPRGSEPMFFIFFNTNGYQGVGDYLCGWNTEQKGWVQVDDTIYPGMSFDHISVIGGEQHDFDAKYHLSDGKWWLKAFGKDIGYYPADLFSKKSKKDDTLASYGDLLTFYGEVYNSGPELTTTDMGSGNFPEAGDGKVGYIKNMVYTDSNGKEQKFSGGYTQESDNSRYRIKTFFNSGTSWDSYVYLGGPGANGVVGG
;
A
#
# COMPACT_ATOMS: atom_id res chain seq x y z
N MET A 1 47.32 50.44 -23.90
CA MET A 1 47.27 50.70 -25.35
C MET A 1 46.67 49.46 -26.00
N ILE A 2 45.40 49.57 -26.42
CA ILE A 2 44.70 48.87 -27.54
C ILE A 2 44.87 47.35 -27.69
N VAL A 3 43.86 46.49 -27.89
CA VAL A 3 42.39 46.47 -27.90
C VAL A 3 42.07 44.96 -27.84
N ALA A 4 41.11 44.52 -27.02
CA ALA A 4 40.49 43.21 -27.18
C ALA A 4 38.96 43.37 -27.09
N LEU A 5 38.31 42.95 -28.17
CA LEU A 5 36.93 43.18 -28.53
C LEU A 5 36.01 42.29 -27.65
N ILE A 6 35.17 42.90 -26.82
CA ILE A 6 34.08 42.22 -26.11
C ILE A 6 32.77 42.50 -26.86
N LEU A 7 32.16 41.45 -27.41
CA LEU A 7 30.83 41.48 -28.00
C LEU A 7 29.79 41.43 -26.87
N VAL A 8 29.15 42.57 -26.63
CA VAL A 8 27.95 42.71 -25.78
C VAL A 8 26.74 42.50 -26.69
N VAL A 9 25.93 41.47 -26.40
CA VAL A 9 24.62 41.30 -27.02
C VAL A 9 23.61 42.04 -26.17
N SER A 10 23.15 43.18 -26.68
CA SER A 10 22.11 44.02 -26.07
C SER A 10 20.71 43.44 -26.29
N CYS A 11 19.96 43.40 -25.20
CA CYS A 11 18.52 43.15 -25.13
C CYS A 11 17.74 44.38 -25.66
N PRO A 12 16.74 44.23 -26.54
CA PRO A 12 15.78 45.30 -26.79
C PRO A 12 14.54 45.12 -25.89
N ARG A 13 14.20 46.21 -25.20
CA ARG A 13 12.93 46.42 -24.49
C ARG A 13 12.04 47.21 -25.46
N VAL A 14 10.86 46.70 -25.81
CA VAL A 14 9.82 47.45 -26.55
C VAL A 14 8.47 47.22 -25.90
N GLU A 15 7.67 48.28 -25.96
CA GLU A 15 6.55 48.69 -25.13
C GLU A 15 5.23 47.94 -25.37
N VAL A 16 4.37 48.11 -24.37
CA VAL A 16 2.97 47.71 -24.26
C VAL A 16 2.12 48.51 -25.24
N LEU A 17 1.24 47.83 -25.99
CA LEU A 17 0.08 48.44 -26.65
C LEU A 17 -1.17 47.55 -26.50
N ASP A 18 -2.24 48.19 -26.02
CA ASP A 18 -3.59 47.69 -25.76
C ASP A 18 -4.34 47.16 -26.99
N PRO A 19 -5.35 46.30 -26.79
CA PRO A 19 -6.45 46.11 -27.73
C PRO A 19 -7.79 46.69 -27.20
N TRP A 20 -8.49 47.45 -28.04
CA TRP A 20 -9.91 47.84 -27.96
C TRP A 20 -10.64 47.38 -29.25
N PRO A 21 -11.99 47.40 -29.37
CA PRO A 21 -13.05 47.59 -28.36
C PRO A 21 -14.24 46.60 -28.40
N ASN A 22 -14.92 46.49 -27.26
CA ASN A 22 -16.38 46.46 -27.00
C ASN A 22 -17.38 46.01 -28.08
N VAL A 23 -18.20 45.01 -27.72
CA VAL A 23 -19.65 45.00 -28.00
C VAL A 23 -20.40 44.66 -26.71
N LEU A 24 -21.07 45.66 -26.14
CA LEU A 24 -22.00 45.59 -25.03
C LEU A 24 -23.42 45.40 -25.57
N TYR A 25 -24.16 44.41 -25.07
CA TYR A 25 -25.63 44.43 -25.10
C TYR A 25 -26.14 44.67 -23.67
N LYS A 26 -26.75 45.84 -23.47
CA LYS A 26 -27.66 46.15 -22.36
C LYS A 26 -29.05 45.62 -22.70
N MET A 27 -29.77 45.08 -21.73
CA MET A 27 -31.21 45.33 -21.61
C MET A 27 -31.61 45.48 -20.14
N ASP A 28 -32.48 46.46 -19.94
CA ASP A 28 -32.82 47.17 -18.72
C ASP A 28 -33.69 46.40 -17.71
N VAL A 29 -33.58 46.88 -16.48
CA VAL A 29 -34.54 46.72 -15.39
C VAL A 29 -35.67 47.75 -15.55
N ALA A 30 -36.93 47.32 -15.44
CA ALA A 30 -38.06 48.22 -15.16
C ALA A 30 -39.05 47.53 -14.19
N ALA A 31 -39.54 48.32 -13.23
CA ALA A 31 -40.32 47.93 -12.07
C ALA A 31 -41.81 48.31 -12.16
N ARG A 32 -42.59 47.85 -11.16
CA ARG A 32 -43.97 48.22 -10.69
C ARG A 32 -45.04 47.17 -11.06
N SER A 33 -45.60 46.41 -10.09
CA SER A 33 -46.54 46.75 -8.98
C SER A 33 -48.02 46.77 -9.43
N ILE A 34 -48.86 45.90 -8.83
CA ILE A 34 -50.10 46.24 -8.08
C ILE A 34 -50.86 44.95 -7.65
N ALA A 35 -51.23 44.91 -6.35
CA ALA A 35 -52.34 44.25 -5.62
C ALA A 35 -52.93 42.91 -6.11
N GLY A 36 -53.18 41.87 -5.29
CA GLY A 36 -53.54 41.83 -3.87
C GLY A 36 -54.98 41.30 -3.74
N PHE A 37 -55.20 40.11 -3.20
CA PHE A 37 -56.42 39.72 -2.47
C PHE A 37 -56.21 38.42 -1.69
N ALA A 38 -56.56 38.47 -0.42
CA ALA A 38 -56.56 37.36 0.54
C ALA A 38 -57.84 36.53 0.43
N ALA A 39 -57.76 35.23 0.70
CA ALA A 39 -58.86 34.49 1.33
C ALA A 39 -58.36 33.17 1.95
N THR A 40 -58.72 33.02 3.20
CA THR A 40 -58.48 31.90 4.12
C THR A 40 -59.64 30.90 4.03
N GLU A 41 -59.42 29.68 4.55
CA GLU A 41 -60.38 28.75 5.19
C GLU A 41 -60.77 27.42 4.49
N ARG A 42 -60.32 26.35 5.18
CA ARG A 42 -61.06 25.19 5.75
C ARG A 42 -61.73 24.14 4.85
N HIS A 43 -61.29 22.90 5.10
CA HIS A 43 -62.04 21.64 5.33
C HIS A 43 -63.32 21.39 4.52
N THR A 44 -63.38 20.29 3.75
CA THR A 44 -64.11 19.05 4.15
C THR A 44 -63.95 17.88 3.15
N THR A 45 -63.72 16.69 3.73
CA THR A 45 -64.19 15.32 3.36
C THR A 45 -63.90 14.66 2.01
N LEU A 46 -63.04 13.62 2.09
CA LEU A 46 -63.29 12.18 1.82
C LEU A 46 -64.40 11.76 0.84
N GLN A 47 -64.02 10.78 -0.01
CA GLN A 47 -64.85 9.86 -0.83
C GLN A 47 -65.52 10.55 -2.04
N GLU A 48 -65.38 10.14 -3.29
CA GLU A 48 -64.97 8.89 -3.94
C GLU A 48 -64.92 9.24 -5.46
N ILE A 49 -63.94 8.83 -6.27
CA ILE A 49 -64.09 7.83 -7.36
C ILE A 49 -63.06 8.14 -8.46
N MET A 50 -62.63 7.06 -9.15
CA MET A 50 -61.80 6.98 -10.38
C MET A 50 -60.31 6.73 -10.20
N LYS A 51 -60.02 5.48 -9.84
CA LYS A 51 -58.87 4.69 -10.31
C LYS A 51 -58.83 4.69 -11.84
N TRP A 52 -57.78 5.23 -12.48
CA TRP A 52 -57.21 4.71 -13.72
C TRP A 52 -55.72 5.11 -13.81
N PHE A 53 -54.86 4.09 -13.76
CA PHE A 53 -53.51 3.95 -14.32
C PHE A 53 -52.57 5.16 -14.42
N LEU A 54 -51.56 5.19 -13.55
CA LEU A 54 -50.18 5.58 -13.92
C LEU A 54 -49.20 4.64 -13.23
N LEU A 55 -48.63 3.69 -13.99
CA LEU A 55 -47.38 3.02 -13.63
C LEU A 55 -46.30 4.10 -13.50
N PRO A 56 -45.53 4.20 -12.40
CA PRO A 56 -44.19 4.72 -12.50
C PRO A 56 -43.35 3.62 -13.17
N THR A 57 -42.90 3.87 -14.39
CA THR A 57 -41.82 3.11 -15.03
C THR A 57 -40.61 3.15 -14.11
N LEU A 58 -40.44 2.09 -13.33
CA LEU A 58 -39.22 1.78 -12.62
C LEU A 58 -38.19 1.41 -13.70
N LEU A 59 -37.46 2.39 -14.22
CA LEU A 59 -36.20 2.13 -14.91
C LEU A 59 -35.20 1.70 -13.84
N ALA A 60 -35.30 0.44 -13.43
CA ALA A 60 -34.18 -0.28 -12.84
C ALA A 60 -33.13 -0.41 -13.94
N SER A 61 -32.25 0.58 -14.04
CA SER A 61 -31.02 0.45 -14.80
C SER A 61 -30.14 -0.58 -14.09
N THR A 62 -30.35 -1.87 -14.37
CA THR A 62 -29.32 -2.88 -14.12
C THR A 62 -28.25 -2.68 -15.20
N ALA A 63 -27.44 -1.63 -15.04
CA ALA A 63 -26.13 -1.61 -15.68
C ALA A 63 -25.27 -2.61 -14.88
N LEU A 64 -25.37 -3.88 -15.24
CA LEU A 64 -24.24 -4.79 -15.10
C LEU A 64 -23.16 -4.20 -16.00
N ALA A 65 -22.40 -3.24 -15.47
CA ALA A 65 -21.11 -2.92 -16.02
C ALA A 65 -20.26 -4.17 -15.81
N VAL A 66 -20.31 -5.08 -16.79
CA VAL A 66 -19.23 -6.02 -16.99
C VAL A 66 -18.03 -5.11 -17.22
N ALA A 67 -17.24 -4.88 -16.18
CA ALA A 67 -15.99 -4.16 -16.32
C ALA A 67 -15.18 -4.97 -17.33
N VAL A 68 -15.17 -4.52 -18.58
CA VAL A 68 -14.30 -5.09 -19.59
C VAL A 68 -12.91 -4.75 -19.08
N PRO A 69 -12.13 -5.74 -18.62
CA PRO A 69 -10.85 -5.43 -18.03
C PRO A 69 -10.00 -4.79 -19.12
N ILE A 70 -9.50 -3.59 -18.83
CA ILE A 70 -8.55 -2.89 -19.71
C ILE A 70 -7.45 -3.91 -20.03
N PRO A 71 -7.22 -4.26 -21.30
CA PRO A 71 -6.16 -5.19 -21.62
C PRO A 71 -4.84 -4.55 -21.17
N ARG A 72 -4.19 -5.14 -20.17
CA ARG A 72 -2.74 -5.01 -20.09
C ARG A 72 -2.25 -5.68 -21.36
N GLN A 73 -1.65 -4.92 -22.26
CA GLN A 73 -0.86 -5.54 -23.30
C GLN A 73 0.23 -6.30 -22.53
N ALA A 74 0.09 -7.62 -22.50
CA ALA A 74 0.97 -8.56 -21.83
C ALA A 74 2.30 -8.58 -22.58
N GLU A 75 3.06 -7.49 -22.55
CA GLU A 75 4.39 -7.47 -23.14
C GLU A 75 5.29 -8.41 -22.33
N GLY A 76 5.39 -9.65 -22.80
CA GLY A 76 6.29 -10.69 -22.33
C GLY A 76 5.66 -11.83 -21.53
N LEU A 77 4.40 -11.71 -21.05
CA LEU A 77 3.77 -12.77 -20.24
C LEU A 77 2.92 -13.71 -21.10
N ASP A 78 3.10 -15.02 -20.94
CA ASP A 78 2.29 -16.06 -21.59
C ASP A 78 1.07 -16.38 -20.70
N ILE A 79 -0.05 -15.70 -20.98
CA ILE A 79 -1.32 -15.87 -20.25
C ILE A 79 -2.07 -17.08 -20.80
N ILE A 80 -2.31 -18.07 -19.94
CA ILE A 80 -2.97 -19.33 -20.30
C ILE A 80 -4.47 -19.31 -19.98
N LYS A 81 -4.87 -18.65 -18.89
CA LYS A 81 -6.26 -18.55 -18.45
C LYS A 81 -6.48 -17.22 -17.73
N THR A 82 -7.64 -16.59 -17.90
CA THR A 82 -8.05 -15.43 -17.10
C THR A 82 -9.31 -15.77 -16.33
N VAL A 83 -9.38 -15.39 -15.06
CA VAL A 83 -10.57 -15.54 -14.21
C VAL A 83 -10.95 -14.21 -13.57
N VAL A 84 -12.23 -14.06 -13.26
CA VAL A 84 -12.76 -12.94 -12.48
C VAL A 84 -13.31 -13.51 -11.18
N LEU A 85 -12.81 -13.01 -10.06
CA LEU A 85 -13.25 -13.40 -8.73
C LEU A 85 -14.58 -12.74 -8.36
N LYS A 86 -15.20 -13.20 -7.27
CA LYS A 86 -16.49 -12.67 -6.78
C LYS A 86 -16.44 -11.20 -6.38
N ASP A 87 -15.27 -10.73 -5.94
CA ASP A 87 -15.00 -9.33 -5.58
C ASP A 87 -14.66 -8.44 -6.80
N GLY A 88 -14.64 -9.02 -8.01
CA GLY A 88 -14.29 -8.33 -9.25
C GLY A 88 -12.80 -8.30 -9.57
N GLN A 89 -11.92 -8.84 -8.71
CA GLN A 89 -10.50 -8.97 -9.01
C GLN A 89 -10.31 -9.88 -10.23
N VAL A 90 -9.53 -9.40 -11.20
CA VAL A 90 -9.19 -10.16 -12.41
C VAL A 90 -7.80 -10.75 -12.25
N ILE A 91 -7.67 -12.04 -12.48
CA ILE A 91 -6.41 -12.79 -12.35
C ILE A 91 -6.07 -13.43 -13.68
N ASP A 92 -4.86 -13.17 -14.15
CA ASP A 92 -4.25 -13.89 -15.26
C ASP A 92 -3.39 -15.03 -14.70
N TRP A 93 -3.69 -16.26 -15.13
CA TRP A 93 -2.87 -17.43 -14.91
C TRP A 93 -1.79 -17.47 -15.97
N VAL A 94 -0.57 -17.18 -15.54
CA VAL A 94 0.58 -16.99 -16.41
C VAL A 94 1.50 -18.19 -16.32
N ARG A 95 1.99 -18.67 -17.46
CA ARG A 95 3.04 -19.69 -17.50
C ARG A 95 4.28 -19.18 -16.77
N ARG A 96 4.70 -19.91 -15.74
CA ARG A 96 5.64 -19.42 -14.72
C ARG A 96 6.95 -18.91 -15.31
N GLU A 97 7.50 -19.66 -16.27
CA GLU A 97 8.76 -19.41 -16.96
C GLU A 97 8.72 -18.19 -17.90
N SER A 98 7.53 -17.66 -18.24
CA SER A 98 7.43 -16.47 -19.09
C SER A 98 7.72 -15.15 -18.36
N GLN A 99 7.75 -15.16 -17.02
CA GLN A 99 7.95 -13.96 -16.21
C GLN A 99 9.42 -13.51 -16.17
N ASP A 100 10.35 -14.46 -16.24
CA ASP A 100 11.79 -14.23 -16.07
C ASP A 100 12.58 -15.24 -16.89
N ALA A 101 13.51 -14.77 -17.72
CA ALA A 101 14.37 -15.63 -18.52
C ALA A 101 15.32 -16.50 -17.67
N ASN A 102 15.62 -16.07 -16.44
CA ASN A 102 16.44 -16.83 -15.49
C ASN A 102 15.58 -17.54 -14.43
N PHE A 103 14.35 -17.89 -14.79
CA PHE A 103 13.42 -18.55 -13.90
C PHE A 103 14.00 -19.84 -13.31
N THR A 104 13.99 -19.95 -11.99
CA THR A 104 14.35 -21.18 -11.27
C THR A 104 13.42 -21.40 -10.09
N LEU A 105 13.15 -22.66 -9.78
CA LEU A 105 12.46 -23.03 -8.54
C LEU A 105 13.41 -22.93 -7.33
N PRO A 106 12.87 -22.66 -6.13
CA PRO A 106 13.67 -22.69 -4.92
C PRO A 106 14.16 -24.12 -4.66
N ILE A 107 15.33 -24.24 -4.03
CA ILE A 107 15.88 -25.52 -3.60
C ILE A 107 14.85 -26.17 -2.66
N ASN A 108 14.45 -27.41 -2.95
CA ASN A 108 13.42 -28.17 -2.21
C ASN A 108 11.97 -27.68 -2.39
N TYR A 109 11.63 -27.05 -3.52
CA TYR A 109 10.26 -26.59 -3.82
C TYR A 109 9.16 -27.64 -3.55
N GLU A 110 9.37 -28.91 -3.89
CA GLU A 110 8.38 -29.98 -3.64
C GLU A 110 8.15 -30.27 -2.14
N LEU A 111 9.14 -30.06 -1.28
CA LEU A 111 8.95 -30.15 0.18
C LEU A 111 8.11 -28.98 0.68
N ASN A 112 8.30 -27.78 0.12
CA ASN A 112 7.53 -26.59 0.48
C ASN A 112 6.05 -26.69 0.05
N LYS A 113 5.73 -27.41 -1.03
CA LYS A 113 4.33 -27.66 -1.44
C LYS A 113 3.51 -28.48 -0.44
N ARG A 114 4.15 -29.33 0.38
CA ARG A 114 3.49 -30.32 1.24
C ARG A 114 3.22 -29.84 2.67
N ASN A 115 3.86 -28.76 3.12
CA ASN A 115 3.83 -28.31 4.52
C ASN A 115 2.75 -27.24 4.80
N ASN A 116 1.50 -27.53 4.46
CA ASN A 116 0.41 -26.54 4.37
C ASN A 116 -0.44 -26.34 5.64
N ALA A 117 0.00 -26.78 6.82
CA ALA A 117 -0.78 -26.54 8.06
C ALA A 117 -1.01 -25.05 8.37
N GLN A 118 -0.22 -24.13 7.80
CA GLN A 118 -0.41 -22.68 7.90
C GLN A 118 -1.29 -22.08 6.78
N ILE A 119 -1.60 -22.82 5.71
CA ILE A 119 -2.48 -22.35 4.61
C ILE A 119 -3.95 -22.34 5.05
N GLU A 120 -4.32 -23.15 6.04
CA GLU A 120 -5.68 -23.15 6.64
C GLU A 120 -6.04 -21.81 7.30
N LYS A 121 -5.06 -20.92 7.56
CA LYS A 121 -5.28 -19.57 8.10
C LYS A 121 -5.68 -18.53 7.05
N PHE A 122 -5.62 -18.86 5.76
CA PHE A 122 -6.07 -17.97 4.70
C PHE A 122 -7.50 -18.27 4.29
N ALA A 123 -8.04 -17.28 3.58
CA ALA A 123 -9.15 -17.50 2.69
C ALA A 123 -8.86 -18.66 1.79
N SER A 124 -9.77 -19.65 1.84
CA SER A 124 -9.72 -20.87 1.05
C SER A 124 -8.96 -20.62 -0.25
N PRO A 125 -7.83 -21.31 -0.49
CA PRO A 125 -7.04 -21.08 -1.68
C PRO A 125 -7.96 -21.20 -2.90
N LEU A 126 -7.81 -20.30 -3.89
CA LEU A 126 -8.74 -20.13 -5.02
C LEU A 126 -9.45 -21.45 -5.37
N PRO A 127 -10.81 -21.49 -5.39
CA PRO A 127 -11.55 -22.70 -5.70
C PRO A 127 -10.98 -23.41 -6.94
N GLU A 128 -10.95 -24.74 -6.93
CA GLU A 128 -10.26 -25.53 -7.96
C GLU A 128 -10.65 -25.13 -9.40
N HIS A 129 -11.93 -24.86 -9.65
CA HIS A 129 -12.42 -24.40 -10.96
C HIS A 129 -11.87 -23.03 -11.40
N LEU A 130 -11.46 -22.17 -10.47
CA LEU A 130 -10.82 -20.89 -10.73
C LEU A 130 -9.30 -21.00 -10.85
N ARG A 131 -8.70 -22.16 -10.54
CA ARG A 131 -7.26 -22.36 -10.67
C ARG A 131 -6.80 -22.49 -12.12
N GLY A 132 -5.56 -22.12 -12.38
CA GLY A 132 -4.89 -22.33 -13.66
C GLY A 132 -4.41 -23.76 -13.83
N PRO A 133 -4.08 -24.17 -15.07
CA PRO A 133 -3.45 -25.47 -15.30
C PRO A 133 -2.08 -25.56 -14.62
N GLU A 134 -1.59 -26.78 -14.43
CA GLU A 134 -0.26 -27.04 -13.86
C GLU A 134 0.83 -26.25 -14.61
N GLY A 135 1.78 -25.68 -13.87
CA GLY A 135 2.84 -24.84 -14.42
C GLY A 135 2.47 -23.35 -14.58
N THR A 136 1.24 -22.97 -14.26
CA THR A 136 0.82 -21.56 -14.23
C THR A 136 0.79 -20.98 -12.82
N VAL A 137 0.85 -19.66 -12.72
CA VAL A 137 0.79 -18.90 -11.47
C VAL A 137 -0.16 -17.71 -11.61
N PRO A 138 -0.86 -17.31 -10.52
CA PRO A 138 -1.81 -16.22 -10.56
C PRO A 138 -1.10 -14.86 -10.50
N ILE A 139 -1.48 -13.96 -11.41
CA ILE A 139 -1.05 -12.56 -11.42
C ILE A 139 -2.30 -11.67 -11.46
N PRO A 140 -2.62 -10.97 -10.37
CA PRO A 140 -3.71 -9.98 -10.38
C PRO A 140 -3.43 -8.87 -11.38
N ARG A 141 -4.46 -8.47 -12.11
CA ARG A 141 -4.42 -7.27 -12.95
C ARG A 141 -4.40 -6.02 -12.06
N ARG A 142 -3.74 -5.00 -12.59
CA ARG A 142 -3.65 -3.68 -11.96
C ARG A 142 -5.06 -3.12 -11.67
N GLY A 143 -5.24 -2.60 -10.46
CA GLY A 143 -6.47 -1.93 -10.06
C GLY A 143 -6.67 -0.60 -10.79
N LEU A 144 -7.94 -0.18 -10.94
CA LEU A 144 -8.28 1.08 -11.62
C LEU A 144 -7.85 2.31 -10.82
N VAL A 145 -7.91 2.23 -9.49
CA VAL A 145 -7.48 3.31 -8.59
C VAL A 145 -6.00 3.12 -8.27
N PRO A 146 -5.12 4.08 -8.60
CA PRO A 146 -3.71 4.00 -8.22
C PRO A 146 -3.56 3.89 -6.71
N PHE A 147 -2.59 3.08 -6.25
CA PHE A 147 -2.20 3.17 -4.86
C PHE A 147 -1.62 4.57 -4.55
N PRO A 148 -1.81 5.08 -3.33
CA PRO A 148 -1.13 6.29 -2.88
C PRO A 148 0.40 6.12 -2.87
N PRO A 149 1.14 7.23 -2.85
CA PRO A 149 2.59 7.21 -2.71
C PRO A 149 3.03 6.41 -1.49
N LYS A 150 4.19 5.76 -1.58
CA LYS A 150 4.81 5.03 -0.48
C LYS A 150 6.13 5.67 -0.09
N LYS A 151 6.51 5.56 1.18
CA LYS A 151 7.85 5.91 1.69
C LYS A 151 8.26 4.92 2.79
N LEU A 152 9.57 4.71 2.97
CA LEU A 152 10.09 4.00 4.14
C LEU A 152 10.15 4.98 5.32
N PRO A 153 9.79 4.59 6.56
CA PRO A 153 10.09 5.42 7.72
C PRO A 153 11.61 5.52 7.94
N THR A 154 12.16 6.73 7.91
CA THR A 154 13.58 6.97 8.22
C THR A 154 13.76 7.64 9.59
N ALA A 155 14.91 7.45 10.25
CA ALA A 155 15.23 8.12 11.52
C ALA A 155 15.15 9.66 11.42
N SER A 156 15.47 10.22 10.25
CA SER A 156 15.31 11.64 9.92
C SER A 156 13.85 12.08 9.78
N ASP A 157 12.95 11.18 9.37
CA ASP A 157 11.55 11.52 9.14
C ASP A 157 10.81 11.88 10.42
N ALA A 158 11.14 11.32 11.59
CA ALA A 158 10.52 11.77 12.84
C ALA A 158 10.86 13.24 13.16
N ARG A 159 12.10 13.68 12.89
CA ARG A 159 12.50 15.09 13.12
C ARG A 159 11.90 16.03 12.08
N LEU A 160 11.73 15.57 10.84
CA LEU A 160 11.11 16.34 9.76
C LEU A 160 9.58 16.36 9.88
N LEU A 161 8.98 15.33 10.48
CA LEU A 161 7.55 15.27 10.72
C LEU A 161 7.13 16.36 11.69
N ASP A 162 7.87 16.61 12.77
CA ASP A 162 7.58 17.75 13.66
C ASP A 162 7.52 19.09 12.92
N VAL A 163 8.41 19.31 11.94
CA VAL A 163 8.43 20.52 11.12
C VAL A 163 7.24 20.55 10.16
N LYS A 164 6.94 19.43 9.49
CA LYS A 164 5.79 19.29 8.59
C LYS A 164 4.47 19.43 9.35
N LEU A 165 4.34 18.88 10.54
CA LEU A 165 3.17 18.99 11.39
C LEU A 165 2.99 20.42 11.88
N LYS A 166 4.05 21.17 12.17
CA LYS A 166 3.94 22.60 12.46
C LYS A 166 3.48 23.40 11.24
N ALA A 167 3.99 23.10 10.06
CA ALA A 167 3.56 23.74 8.82
C ALA A 167 2.10 23.38 8.46
N SER A 168 1.73 22.11 8.59
CA SER A 168 0.37 21.61 8.35
C SER A 168 -0.62 22.04 9.42
N ALA A 169 -0.20 22.16 10.69
CA ALA A 169 -1.04 22.77 11.72
C ALA A 169 -1.29 24.25 11.43
N ALA A 170 -0.36 24.93 10.76
CA ALA A 170 -0.57 26.31 10.31
C ALA A 170 -1.47 26.40 9.06
N SER A 171 -1.54 25.34 8.23
CA SER A 171 -2.41 25.29 7.04
C SER A 171 -3.71 24.50 7.22
N GLU A 172 -3.86 23.81 8.35
CA GLU A 172 -4.92 22.83 8.67
C GLU A 172 -5.10 21.72 7.60
N ASP A 173 -4.03 21.35 6.88
CA ASP A 173 -4.07 20.33 5.82
C ASP A 173 -3.01 19.24 6.02
N TYR A 174 -3.50 18.04 6.31
CA TYR A 174 -2.75 16.82 6.55
C TYR A 174 -2.93 15.78 5.43
N ALA A 175 -3.49 16.16 4.28
CA ALA A 175 -3.69 15.26 3.16
C ALA A 175 -2.34 14.79 2.59
N GLY A 176 -2.28 13.52 2.20
CA GLY A 176 -1.08 12.88 1.67
C GLY A 176 -0.02 12.52 2.72
N GLN A 177 -0.30 12.71 4.01
CA GLN A 177 0.65 12.42 5.08
C GLN A 177 0.60 10.96 5.52
N HIS A 178 1.75 10.51 6.02
CA HIS A 178 1.93 9.18 6.57
C HIS A 178 2.34 9.25 8.02
N TRP A 179 1.82 8.31 8.81
CA TRP A 179 2.07 8.17 10.23
C TRP A 179 2.61 6.79 10.53
N TYR A 180 3.66 6.72 11.35
CA TYR A 180 4.41 5.50 11.59
C TYR A 180 4.57 5.21 13.08
N ALA A 181 4.62 3.92 13.39
CA ALA A 181 5.13 3.39 14.66
C ALA A 181 6.08 2.24 14.33
N THR A 182 7.37 2.45 14.59
CA THR A 182 8.47 1.68 13.97
C THR A 182 9.48 1.19 14.99
N ALA A 183 9.90 -0.06 14.84
CA ALA A 183 11.14 -0.59 15.41
C ALA A 183 12.11 -0.90 14.27
N GLY A 184 13.37 -0.51 14.38
CA GLY A 184 14.34 -0.69 13.30
C GLY A 184 15.75 -1.00 13.79
N LYS A 185 16.55 -1.63 12.93
CA LYS A 185 17.96 -1.95 13.21
C LYS A 185 18.81 -1.74 11.97
N GLN A 186 19.86 -0.95 12.09
CA GLN A 186 20.88 -0.82 11.07
C GLN A 186 21.94 -1.90 11.27
N THR A 187 21.98 -2.88 10.36
CA THR A 187 22.98 -3.94 10.36
C THR A 187 22.97 -4.63 8.99
N LYS A 188 24.11 -5.19 8.58
CA LYS A 188 24.20 -5.93 7.33
C LYS A 188 23.38 -7.22 7.43
N ILE A 189 22.41 -7.36 6.54
CA ILE A 189 21.46 -8.46 6.51
C ILE A 189 21.27 -9.03 5.11
N THR A 190 21.07 -10.34 5.05
CA THR A 190 20.70 -11.08 3.83
C THR A 190 19.31 -11.68 3.93
N GLY A 191 18.54 -11.31 4.96
CA GLY A 191 17.16 -11.74 5.13
C GLY A 191 16.58 -11.20 6.43
N GLY A 192 15.26 -11.28 6.57
CA GLY A 192 14.56 -10.85 7.76
C GLY A 192 13.04 -10.77 7.58
N GLY A 193 12.35 -10.82 8.70
CA GLY A 193 10.90 -10.74 8.77
C GLY A 193 10.36 -11.27 10.10
N GLY A 194 9.07 -11.61 10.13
CA GLY A 194 8.36 -12.01 11.34
C GLY A 194 6.90 -12.37 11.06
N GLY A 195 6.13 -12.51 12.14
CA GLY A 195 4.70 -12.82 12.13
C GLY A 195 3.84 -11.59 12.39
N PHE A 196 2.87 -11.31 11.53
CA PHE A 196 2.02 -10.12 11.57
C PHE A 196 0.62 -10.48 12.00
N SER A 197 0.11 -9.83 13.05
CA SER A 197 -1.33 -9.90 13.37
C SER A 197 -2.14 -9.23 12.27
N MET A 198 -3.31 -9.77 11.92
CA MET A 198 -4.18 -9.18 10.90
C MET A 198 -5.44 -8.61 11.54
N PHE A 199 -5.74 -7.33 11.32
CA PHE A 199 -6.96 -6.68 11.78
C PHE A 199 -7.61 -5.94 10.60
N LYS A 200 -8.91 -5.65 10.73
CA LYS A 200 -9.61 -4.72 9.85
C LYS A 200 -9.78 -3.38 10.58
N PRO A 201 -8.89 -2.40 10.34
CA PRO A 201 -8.93 -1.11 11.03
C PRO A 201 -10.10 -0.27 10.54
N TYR A 202 -10.59 0.63 11.40
CA TYR A 202 -11.39 1.76 10.94
C TYR A 202 -10.53 2.73 10.11
N LEU A 203 -11.12 3.28 9.05
CA LEU A 203 -10.50 4.31 8.23
C LEU A 203 -11.42 5.54 8.21
N GLN A 204 -10.88 6.72 8.51
CA GLN A 204 -11.63 7.97 8.46
C GLN A 204 -12.10 8.28 7.03
N TYR A 205 -11.24 8.07 6.05
CA TYR A 205 -11.56 8.25 4.64
C TYR A 205 -11.45 6.96 3.86
N ALA A 206 -12.33 6.78 2.87
CA ALA A 206 -12.35 5.60 2.01
C ALA A 206 -11.06 5.41 1.18
N SER A 207 -10.25 6.46 1.04
CA SER A 207 -8.97 6.45 0.33
C SER A 207 -7.76 6.46 1.26
N ASP A 208 -7.97 6.34 2.58
CA ASP A 208 -6.89 6.07 3.53
C ASP A 208 -6.43 4.62 3.39
N PHE A 209 -5.24 4.32 3.89
CA PHE A 209 -4.86 2.94 4.18
C PHE A 209 -4.26 2.83 5.57
N SER A 210 -4.32 1.62 6.11
CA SER A 210 -3.61 1.20 7.30
C SER A 210 -2.96 -0.15 7.06
N LEU A 211 -1.72 -0.34 7.53
CA LEU A 211 -0.95 -1.56 7.30
C LEU A 211 -0.04 -1.90 8.48
N LEU A 212 0.37 -3.17 8.57
CA LEU A 212 1.55 -3.62 9.33
C LEU A 212 2.51 -4.34 8.38
N GLN A 213 3.81 -4.08 8.52
CA GLN A 213 4.80 -4.64 7.61
C GLN A 213 6.22 -4.73 8.20
N THR A 214 7.07 -5.44 7.47
CA THR A 214 8.53 -5.34 7.58
C THR A 214 9.12 -4.73 6.32
N GLY A 215 10.13 -3.89 6.49
CA GLY A 215 10.93 -3.33 5.40
C GLY A 215 12.38 -3.78 5.52
N LEU A 216 12.91 -4.38 4.46
CA LEU A 216 14.33 -4.68 4.29
C LEU A 216 14.89 -3.71 3.27
N ALA A 217 15.87 -2.91 3.67
CA ALA A 217 16.37 -1.81 2.85
C ALA A 217 17.89 -1.77 2.77
N ARG A 218 18.36 -1.16 1.68
CA ARG A 218 19.70 -0.59 1.54
C ARG A 218 19.53 0.92 1.62
N TYR A 219 19.90 1.51 2.75
CA TYR A 219 19.53 2.88 3.10
C TYR A 219 20.22 3.93 2.23
N GLU A 220 21.53 3.75 1.98
CA GLU A 220 22.36 4.63 1.14
C GLU A 220 22.94 3.86 -0.04
N ALA A 221 22.06 3.23 -0.83
CA ALA A 221 22.47 2.53 -2.03
C ALA A 221 23.10 3.51 -3.03
N LYS A 222 24.32 3.25 -3.50
CA LYS A 222 24.99 4.10 -4.50
C LYS A 222 24.65 3.58 -5.89
N THR A 223 23.81 4.31 -6.60
CA THR A 223 23.34 3.95 -7.93
C THR A 223 23.90 4.87 -9.00
N VAL A 224 24.10 4.33 -10.20
CA VAL A 224 24.53 5.12 -11.37
C VAL A 224 23.41 6.06 -11.85
N GLU A 225 22.16 5.61 -11.81
CA GLU A 225 21.02 6.34 -12.39
C GLU A 225 20.44 7.41 -11.46
N PHE A 226 20.41 7.16 -10.15
CA PHE A 226 19.69 8.01 -9.18
C PHE A 226 20.60 8.60 -8.09
N GLY A 227 21.91 8.35 -8.16
CA GLY A 227 22.85 8.74 -7.10
C GLY A 227 22.68 7.88 -5.84
N THR A 228 22.87 8.48 -4.67
CA THR A 228 22.68 7.81 -3.38
C THR A 228 21.21 7.85 -2.99
N ILE A 229 20.56 6.70 -2.93
CA ILE A 229 19.13 6.56 -2.65
C ILE A 229 18.86 5.39 -1.71
N THR A 230 17.67 5.36 -1.11
CA THR A 230 17.17 4.16 -0.42
C THR A 230 16.54 3.21 -1.42
N GLN A 231 16.89 1.92 -1.31
CA GLN A 231 16.20 0.81 -1.98
C GLN A 231 15.54 -0.06 -0.92
N SER A 232 14.36 -0.61 -1.23
CA SER A 232 13.62 -1.44 -0.27
C SER A 232 12.87 -2.60 -0.91
N LEU A 233 12.66 -3.60 -0.07
CA LEU A 233 11.71 -4.69 -0.20
C LEU A 233 10.81 -4.67 1.03
N GLU A 234 9.51 -4.68 0.82
CA GLU A 234 8.50 -4.53 1.85
C GLU A 234 7.45 -5.63 1.71
N VAL A 235 6.98 -6.14 2.85
CA VAL A 235 5.94 -7.18 2.90
C VAL A 235 5.14 -7.06 4.19
N GLY A 236 3.82 -7.30 4.07
CA GLY A 236 2.91 -7.29 5.19
C GLY A 236 1.47 -7.47 4.75
N TRP A 237 0.55 -6.91 5.52
CA TRP A 237 -0.85 -6.77 5.12
C TRP A 237 -1.26 -5.30 5.13
N MET A 238 -2.25 -4.95 4.31
CA MET A 238 -2.83 -3.61 4.28
C MET A 238 -4.34 -3.67 4.12
N PHE A 239 -5.04 -2.69 4.70
CA PHE A 239 -6.44 -2.42 4.38
C PHE A 239 -6.51 -1.13 3.57
N TYR A 240 -6.97 -1.24 2.32
CA TYR A 240 -7.13 -0.13 1.38
C TYR A 240 -8.39 -0.39 0.52
N PRO A 241 -9.54 0.19 0.89
CA PRO A 241 -10.85 -0.08 0.28
C PRO A 241 -10.91 0.02 -1.25
N PRO A 242 -10.19 0.95 -1.92
CA PRO A 242 -10.17 1.02 -3.38
C PRO A 242 -9.64 -0.24 -4.06
N ARG A 243 -9.03 -1.17 -3.31
CA ARG A 243 -8.49 -2.45 -3.79
C ARG A 243 -9.23 -3.69 -3.26
N GLY A 244 -10.27 -3.51 -2.45
CA GLY A 244 -11.06 -4.61 -1.92
C GLY A 244 -11.67 -4.25 -0.56
N SER A 245 -12.76 -4.93 -0.20
CA SER A 245 -13.47 -4.68 1.06
C SER A 245 -12.81 -5.28 2.29
N GLU A 246 -11.78 -6.11 2.11
CA GLU A 246 -11.06 -6.80 3.18
C GLU A 246 -9.56 -6.47 3.16
N PRO A 247 -8.88 -6.54 4.32
CA PRO A 247 -7.42 -6.48 4.37
C PRO A 247 -6.79 -7.50 3.43
N MET A 248 -5.69 -7.13 2.80
CA MET A 248 -4.98 -7.95 1.81
C MET A 248 -3.50 -8.12 2.14
N PHE A 249 -2.95 -9.27 1.78
CA PHE A 249 -1.52 -9.49 1.73
C PHE A 249 -0.91 -8.57 0.67
N PHE A 250 0.18 -7.88 0.98
CA PHE A 250 0.85 -7.02 0.00
C PHE A 250 2.35 -7.17 0.03
N ILE A 251 2.95 -6.83 -1.11
CA ILE A 251 4.39 -6.60 -1.24
C ILE A 251 4.61 -5.24 -1.89
N PHE A 252 5.76 -4.65 -1.61
CA PHE A 252 6.21 -3.45 -2.28
C PHE A 252 7.71 -3.52 -2.53
N PHE A 253 8.17 -2.95 -3.64
CA PHE A 253 9.59 -2.80 -3.92
C PHE A 253 9.90 -1.39 -4.41
N ASN A 254 11.13 -0.95 -4.16
CA ASN A 254 11.63 0.31 -4.65
C ASN A 254 13.13 0.21 -4.97
N THR A 255 13.49 0.57 -6.20
CA THR A 255 14.87 0.62 -6.69
C THR A 255 15.33 2.03 -7.03
N ASN A 256 14.43 3.03 -6.98
CA ASN A 256 14.65 4.39 -7.48
C ASN A 256 14.52 5.48 -6.41
N GLY A 257 14.56 5.12 -5.12
CA GLY A 257 14.47 6.10 -4.03
C GLY A 257 13.08 6.71 -3.87
N TYR A 258 12.02 5.97 -4.20
CA TYR A 258 10.63 6.42 -4.14
C TYR A 258 10.33 7.62 -5.06
N GLN A 259 11.11 7.81 -6.13
CA GLN A 259 10.96 8.94 -7.06
C GLN A 259 9.78 8.77 -8.04
N GLY A 260 9.16 7.60 -8.09
CA GLY A 260 7.97 7.34 -8.90
C GLY A 260 7.72 5.87 -9.11
N VAL A 261 6.45 5.49 -9.31
CA VAL A 261 6.01 4.12 -9.59
C VAL A 261 6.28 3.78 -11.06
N GLY A 262 6.78 2.58 -11.33
CA GLY A 262 7.05 2.11 -12.68
C GLY A 262 7.62 0.70 -12.75
N ASP A 263 7.50 0.09 -13.92
CA ASP A 263 8.05 -1.23 -14.22
C ASP A 263 9.57 -1.26 -13.95
N TYR A 264 10.00 -2.26 -13.18
CA TYR A 264 11.37 -2.47 -12.71
C TYR A 264 11.97 -1.29 -11.92
N LEU A 265 11.11 -0.40 -11.40
CA LEU A 265 11.52 0.77 -10.63
C LEU A 265 10.94 0.77 -9.23
N CYS A 266 9.62 0.70 -9.12
CA CYS A 266 8.92 0.87 -7.85
C CYS A 266 7.46 0.48 -8.03
N GLY A 267 6.89 -0.28 -7.10
CA GLY A 267 5.51 -0.71 -7.27
C GLY A 267 4.95 -1.55 -6.15
N TRP A 268 3.62 -1.63 -6.17
CA TRP A 268 2.82 -2.43 -5.26
C TRP A 268 2.46 -3.76 -5.92
N ASN A 269 2.48 -4.84 -5.15
CA ASN A 269 2.05 -6.17 -5.59
C ASN A 269 2.63 -6.55 -6.96
N THR A 270 1.76 -6.96 -7.89
CA THR A 270 2.10 -7.33 -9.28
C THR A 270 1.77 -6.23 -10.29
N GLU A 271 1.47 -5.00 -9.81
CA GLU A 271 1.01 -3.92 -10.67
C GLU A 271 2.09 -3.41 -11.62
N GLN A 272 3.34 -3.50 -11.20
CA GLN A 272 4.53 -3.14 -11.96
C GLN A 272 5.39 -4.39 -12.18
N LYS A 273 6.11 -4.46 -13.30
CA LYS A 273 7.07 -5.55 -13.56
C LYS A 273 8.21 -5.49 -12.53
N GLY A 274 8.75 -6.64 -12.16
CA GLY A 274 9.87 -6.77 -11.20
C GLY A 274 9.71 -7.96 -10.27
N TRP A 275 8.48 -8.24 -9.85
CA TRP A 275 8.13 -9.45 -9.11
C TRP A 275 8.03 -10.67 -10.03
N VAL A 276 8.51 -11.83 -9.55
CA VAL A 276 8.33 -13.13 -10.19
C VAL A 276 7.54 -14.05 -9.26
N GLN A 277 6.33 -14.40 -9.65
CA GLN A 277 5.44 -15.29 -8.91
C GLN A 277 5.86 -16.76 -9.10
N VAL A 278 5.91 -17.53 -8.01
CA VAL A 278 6.31 -18.96 -8.03
C VAL A 278 5.21 -19.86 -7.49
N ASP A 279 4.56 -19.47 -6.40
CA ASP A 279 3.47 -20.26 -5.85
C ASP A 279 2.16 -20.01 -6.61
N ASP A 280 1.36 -21.05 -6.76
CA ASP A 280 0.11 -21.03 -7.52
C ASP A 280 -1.14 -20.87 -6.63
N THR A 281 -0.96 -20.73 -5.31
CA THR A 281 -2.05 -20.60 -4.35
C THR A 281 -2.00 -19.32 -3.52
N ILE A 282 -0.80 -18.80 -3.20
CA ILE A 282 -0.59 -17.56 -2.46
C ILE A 282 0.06 -16.54 -3.38
N TYR A 283 -0.58 -15.39 -3.56
CA TYR A 283 -0.06 -14.29 -4.36
C TYR A 283 -0.32 -12.92 -3.69
N PRO A 284 0.51 -11.90 -3.97
CA PRO A 284 0.28 -10.54 -3.47
C PRO A 284 -1.05 -9.95 -3.98
N GLY A 285 -1.78 -9.27 -3.11
CA GLY A 285 -3.11 -8.72 -3.40
C GLY A 285 -4.28 -9.67 -3.09
N MET A 286 -4.02 -10.84 -2.50
CA MET A 286 -5.06 -11.69 -1.93
C MET A 286 -5.64 -11.09 -0.65
N SER A 287 -6.97 -11.04 -0.56
CA SER A 287 -7.67 -10.70 0.68
C SER A 287 -7.66 -11.84 1.69
N PHE A 288 -7.66 -11.48 2.97
CA PHE A 288 -7.87 -12.40 4.09
C PHE A 288 -9.37 -12.54 4.39
N ASP A 289 -9.82 -13.73 4.79
CA ASP A 289 -11.18 -13.96 5.30
C ASP A 289 -11.21 -14.23 6.82
N HIS A 290 -10.09 -14.70 7.39
CA HIS A 290 -9.88 -14.87 8.83
C HIS A 290 -9.00 -13.73 9.33
N ILE A 291 -9.62 -12.74 9.97
CA ILE A 291 -8.97 -11.58 10.59
C ILE A 291 -9.16 -11.62 12.11
N SER A 292 -8.22 -11.05 12.85
CA SER A 292 -8.29 -10.98 14.30
C SER A 292 -9.48 -10.13 14.75
N VAL A 293 -10.09 -10.55 15.85
CA VAL A 293 -11.17 -9.84 16.54
C VAL A 293 -10.63 -9.30 17.86
N ILE A 294 -10.85 -8.02 18.14
CA ILE A 294 -10.38 -7.39 19.38
C ILE A 294 -11.01 -8.10 20.60
N GLY A 295 -10.16 -8.64 21.48
CA GLY A 295 -10.56 -9.43 22.64
C GLY A 295 -11.10 -10.83 22.31
N GLY A 296 -11.00 -11.26 21.06
CA GLY A 296 -11.48 -12.55 20.56
C GLY A 296 -10.38 -13.35 19.87
N GLU A 297 -10.77 -14.13 18.86
CA GLU A 297 -9.84 -14.96 18.08
C GLU A 297 -8.78 -14.10 17.39
N GLN A 298 -7.53 -14.56 17.43
CA GLN A 298 -6.37 -13.86 16.86
C GLN A 298 -5.82 -14.64 15.68
N HIS A 299 -5.60 -13.93 14.58
CA HIS A 299 -5.07 -14.48 13.33
C HIS A 299 -3.80 -13.72 12.93
N ASP A 300 -2.78 -14.49 12.56
CA ASP A 300 -1.48 -13.98 12.14
C ASP A 300 -0.85 -14.86 11.07
N PHE A 301 0.12 -14.27 10.36
CA PHE A 301 0.93 -14.97 9.38
C PHE A 301 2.40 -14.54 9.41
N ASP A 302 3.29 -15.46 9.07
CA ASP A 302 4.71 -15.18 8.95
C ASP A 302 5.08 -14.80 7.51
N ALA A 303 5.89 -13.76 7.36
CA ALA A 303 6.54 -13.40 6.10
C ALA A 303 7.97 -12.89 6.32
N LYS A 304 8.90 -13.32 5.46
CA LYS A 304 10.30 -12.88 5.48
C LYS A 304 10.96 -12.94 4.11
N TYR A 305 11.82 -11.96 3.84
CA TYR A 305 12.72 -12.02 2.70
C TYR A 305 14.01 -12.77 3.05
N HIS A 306 14.61 -13.43 2.07
CA HIS A 306 15.97 -13.95 2.16
C HIS A 306 16.65 -13.95 0.80
N LEU A 307 17.92 -13.58 0.77
CA LEU A 307 18.75 -13.53 -0.43
C LEU A 307 19.42 -14.88 -0.63
N SER A 308 19.15 -15.51 -1.77
CA SER A 308 19.77 -16.77 -2.17
C SER A 308 19.84 -16.86 -3.69
N ASP A 309 20.95 -17.33 -4.22
CA ASP A 309 21.14 -17.55 -5.67
C ASP A 309 20.76 -16.33 -6.55
N GLY A 310 21.22 -15.14 -6.13
CA GLY A 310 20.95 -13.89 -6.85
C GLY A 310 19.48 -13.45 -6.86
N LYS A 311 18.66 -13.96 -5.93
CA LYS A 311 17.22 -13.67 -5.83
C LYS A 311 16.86 -13.32 -4.39
N TRP A 312 16.07 -12.26 -4.23
CA TRP A 312 15.39 -11.97 -2.98
C TRP A 312 14.09 -12.76 -2.93
N TRP A 313 14.16 -13.95 -2.36
CA TRP A 313 13.02 -14.82 -2.15
C TRP A 313 12.14 -14.30 -1.03
N LEU A 314 10.83 -14.31 -1.25
CA LEU A 314 9.85 -14.06 -0.21
C LEU A 314 9.26 -15.39 0.25
N LYS A 315 9.54 -15.71 1.51
CA LYS A 315 8.89 -16.80 2.22
C LYS A 315 7.70 -16.24 2.99
N ALA A 316 6.50 -16.72 2.71
CA ALA A 316 5.30 -16.37 3.43
C ALA A 316 4.48 -17.62 3.71
N PHE A 317 3.84 -17.71 4.88
CA PHE A 317 2.98 -18.84 5.26
C PHE A 317 3.70 -20.19 5.13
N GLY A 318 4.97 -20.21 5.54
CA GLY A 318 5.80 -21.41 5.55
C GLY A 318 6.44 -21.78 4.21
N LYS A 319 6.17 -21.07 3.10
CA LYS A 319 6.69 -21.41 1.76
C LYS A 319 7.19 -20.23 0.94
N ASP A 320 8.06 -20.50 -0.02
CA ASP A 320 8.58 -19.51 -0.96
C ASP A 320 7.54 -19.23 -2.03
N ILE A 321 6.97 -18.03 -2.02
CA ILE A 321 5.85 -17.67 -2.90
C ILE A 321 6.28 -16.98 -4.18
N GLY A 322 7.49 -16.41 -4.20
CA GLY A 322 8.07 -15.73 -5.34
C GLY A 322 9.31 -14.94 -4.95
N TYR A 323 9.84 -14.16 -5.87
CA TYR A 323 11.08 -13.42 -5.65
C TYR A 323 11.18 -12.14 -6.49
N TYR A 324 12.13 -11.29 -6.09
CA TYR A 324 12.70 -10.25 -6.94
C TYR A 324 14.11 -10.66 -7.37
N PRO A 325 14.47 -10.60 -8.67
CA PRO A 325 15.87 -10.76 -9.09
C PRO A 325 16.74 -9.71 -8.38
N ALA A 326 17.85 -10.10 -7.76
CA ALA A 326 18.69 -9.16 -7.01
C ALA A 326 19.29 -8.07 -7.93
N ASP A 327 19.57 -8.42 -9.19
CA ASP A 327 20.13 -7.53 -10.19
C ASP A 327 19.18 -6.36 -10.56
N LEU A 328 17.89 -6.47 -10.22
CA LEU A 328 16.92 -5.38 -10.26
C LEU A 328 17.43 -4.15 -9.50
N PHE A 329 18.16 -4.36 -8.40
CA PHE A 329 18.63 -3.30 -7.51
C PHE A 329 20.02 -2.75 -7.89
N SER A 330 20.85 -3.52 -8.60
CA SER A 330 22.15 -2.99 -9.06
C SER A 330 22.02 -2.26 -10.39
N LYS A 331 21.30 -2.83 -11.36
CA LYS A 331 21.37 -2.41 -12.77
C LYS A 331 22.83 -2.23 -13.20
N LYS A 332 23.22 -1.02 -13.62
CA LYS A 332 24.59 -0.64 -14.03
C LYS A 332 25.52 -0.30 -12.86
N SER A 333 25.03 -0.37 -11.62
CA SER A 333 25.77 -0.03 -10.40
C SER A 333 26.52 -1.25 -9.86
N LYS A 334 27.46 -1.05 -8.94
CA LYS A 334 28.15 -2.14 -8.25
C LYS A 334 27.17 -2.85 -7.32
N LYS A 335 27.07 -4.18 -7.40
CA LYS A 335 26.12 -4.96 -6.58
C LYS A 335 26.30 -4.72 -5.07
N ASP A 336 27.54 -4.64 -4.61
CA ASP A 336 27.86 -4.44 -3.18
C ASP A 336 27.48 -3.06 -2.64
N ASP A 337 27.27 -2.09 -3.54
CA ASP A 337 26.78 -0.76 -3.18
C ASP A 337 25.25 -0.69 -3.14
N THR A 338 24.53 -1.74 -3.52
CA THR A 338 23.06 -1.73 -3.65
C THR A 338 22.42 -2.88 -2.88
N LEU A 339 21.09 -2.93 -2.92
CA LEU A 339 20.32 -4.04 -2.35
C LEU A 339 20.53 -5.37 -3.11
N ALA A 340 21.29 -5.38 -4.21
CA ALA A 340 21.60 -6.60 -4.94
C ALA A 340 22.48 -7.59 -4.15
N SER A 341 23.30 -7.10 -3.21
CA SER A 341 24.18 -7.95 -2.40
C SER A 341 23.70 -8.16 -0.96
N TYR A 342 23.09 -7.14 -0.34
CA TYR A 342 22.58 -7.20 1.04
C TYR A 342 21.76 -5.94 1.38
N GLY A 343 20.92 -6.02 2.42
CA GLY A 343 20.31 -4.86 3.07
C GLY A 343 21.14 -4.40 4.28
N ASP A 344 21.03 -3.15 4.68
CA ASP A 344 21.68 -2.59 5.87
C ASP A 344 20.69 -1.99 6.89
N LEU A 345 19.39 -2.11 6.62
CA LEU A 345 18.32 -1.66 7.51
C LEU A 345 17.17 -2.67 7.48
N LEU A 346 16.75 -3.14 8.65
CA LEU A 346 15.50 -3.87 8.85
C LEU A 346 14.57 -3.06 9.72
N THR A 347 13.32 -2.92 9.30
CA THR A 347 12.26 -2.25 10.07
C THR A 347 11.03 -3.14 10.21
N PHE A 348 10.29 -2.93 11.29
CA PHE A 348 9.01 -3.53 11.60
C PHE A 348 8.09 -2.42 12.07
N TYR A 349 6.99 -2.19 11.36
CA TYR A 349 6.21 -0.98 11.59
C TYR A 349 4.78 -1.08 11.10
N GLY A 350 3.96 -0.20 11.66
CA GLY A 350 2.64 0.13 11.18
C GLY A 350 2.68 1.47 10.46
N GLU A 351 1.79 1.64 9.50
CA GLU A 351 1.69 2.87 8.72
C GLU A 351 0.23 3.20 8.44
N VAL A 352 -0.12 4.47 8.61
CA VAL A 352 -1.41 5.04 8.21
C VAL A 352 -1.16 6.14 7.20
N TYR A 353 -1.86 6.08 6.07
CA TYR A 353 -1.92 7.16 5.09
C TYR A 353 -3.24 7.92 5.22
N ASN A 354 -3.13 9.24 5.28
CA ASN A 354 -4.26 10.15 5.36
C ASN A 354 -4.51 10.81 3.99
N SER A 355 -5.71 10.62 3.46
CA SER A 355 -6.15 11.19 2.18
C SER A 355 -6.95 12.49 2.35
N GLY A 356 -7.42 12.80 3.56
CA GLY A 356 -8.20 14.00 3.86
C GLY A 356 -7.38 15.11 4.54
N PRO A 357 -7.95 16.33 4.63
CA PRO A 357 -7.25 17.48 5.17
C PRO A 357 -7.12 17.45 6.69
N GLU A 358 -8.04 16.82 7.41
CA GLU A 358 -7.99 16.76 8.87
C GLU A 358 -6.93 15.79 9.37
N LEU A 359 -6.51 16.01 10.61
CA LEU A 359 -5.64 15.08 11.30
C LEU A 359 -6.37 13.75 11.50
N THR A 360 -5.78 12.68 10.98
CA THR A 360 -6.50 11.41 10.81
C THR A 360 -6.92 10.73 12.11
N THR A 361 -8.14 10.20 12.15
CA THR A 361 -8.66 9.26 13.18
C THR A 361 -8.64 7.79 12.72
N THR A 362 -7.94 7.50 11.61
CA THR A 362 -7.76 6.14 11.11
C THR A 362 -7.00 5.27 12.12
N ASP A 363 -7.45 4.03 12.30
CA ASP A 363 -6.81 3.06 13.19
C ASP A 363 -5.51 2.52 12.57
N MET A 364 -4.43 2.47 13.36
CA MET A 364 -3.25 1.65 13.03
C MET A 364 -3.40 0.24 13.63
N GLY A 365 -3.26 -0.78 12.79
CA GLY A 365 -3.42 -2.18 13.22
C GLY A 365 -4.83 -2.44 13.76
N SER A 366 -4.93 -2.67 15.07
CA SER A 366 -6.22 -2.85 15.77
C SER A 366 -6.89 -1.55 16.22
N GLY A 367 -6.23 -0.40 16.11
CA GLY A 367 -6.65 0.86 16.74
C GLY A 367 -6.27 0.98 18.23
N ASN A 368 -6.07 -0.13 18.96
CA ASN A 368 -5.64 -0.06 20.36
C ASN A 368 -4.18 0.40 20.50
N PHE A 369 -3.91 1.15 21.57
CA PHE A 369 -2.55 1.43 22.00
C PHE A 369 -1.86 0.17 22.59
N PRO A 370 -0.51 0.12 22.60
CA PRO A 370 0.28 -1.00 23.13
C PRO A 370 -0.05 -1.45 24.56
N GLU A 371 -0.61 -0.57 25.39
CA GLU A 371 -0.97 -0.86 26.77
C GLU A 371 -2.22 -1.75 26.91
N ALA A 372 -3.04 -1.87 25.85
CA ALA A 372 -4.19 -2.78 25.85
C ALA A 372 -3.80 -4.26 25.94
N GLY A 373 -2.60 -4.60 25.48
CA GLY A 373 -1.99 -5.92 25.61
C GLY A 373 -2.59 -6.99 24.70
N ASP A 374 -2.29 -8.24 25.07
CA ASP A 374 -2.56 -9.45 24.31
C ASP A 374 -4.03 -9.57 23.87
N GLY A 375 -4.25 -10.02 22.64
CA GLY A 375 -5.58 -10.22 22.06
C GLY A 375 -6.32 -8.94 21.65
N LYS A 376 -5.77 -7.75 21.94
CA LYS A 376 -6.42 -6.47 21.62
C LYS A 376 -5.60 -5.58 20.71
N VAL A 377 -4.28 -5.69 20.77
CA VAL A 377 -3.35 -4.82 20.04
C VAL A 377 -2.83 -5.48 18.76
N GLY A 378 -2.51 -4.66 17.76
CA GLY A 378 -1.68 -5.09 16.63
C GLY A 378 -0.28 -5.48 17.10
N TYR A 379 0.29 -6.53 16.50
CA TYR A 379 1.61 -7.02 16.84
C TYR A 379 2.40 -7.51 15.63
N ILE A 380 3.73 -7.46 15.79
CA ILE A 380 4.66 -8.21 14.95
C ILE A 380 5.54 -9.05 15.87
N LYS A 381 5.52 -10.38 15.71
CA LYS A 381 6.21 -11.36 16.55
C LYS A 381 7.26 -12.15 15.79
N ASN A 382 8.03 -12.99 16.49
CA ASN A 382 9.07 -13.83 15.88
C ASN A 382 10.01 -13.02 14.98
N MET A 383 10.35 -11.81 15.41
CA MET A 383 11.15 -10.88 14.62
C MET A 383 12.58 -11.42 14.51
N VAL A 384 13.03 -11.69 13.28
CA VAL A 384 14.34 -12.28 12.98
C VAL A 384 15.02 -11.60 11.80
N TYR A 385 16.34 -11.78 11.72
CA TYR A 385 17.15 -11.38 10.56
C TYR A 385 18.28 -12.37 10.31
N THR A 386 18.73 -12.46 9.06
CA THR A 386 19.92 -13.24 8.69
C THR A 386 21.13 -12.31 8.66
N ASP A 387 22.13 -12.59 9.47
CA ASP A 387 23.35 -11.77 9.56
C ASP A 387 24.31 -11.98 8.39
N SER A 388 25.43 -11.25 8.39
CA SER A 388 26.45 -11.34 7.34
C SER A 388 27.15 -12.70 7.23
N ASN A 389 27.01 -13.57 8.23
CA ASN A 389 27.54 -14.94 8.21
C ASN A 389 26.49 -15.95 7.73
N GLY A 390 25.31 -15.49 7.31
CA GLY A 390 24.21 -16.36 6.88
C GLY A 390 23.47 -17.02 8.04
N LYS A 391 23.63 -16.55 9.28
CA LYS A 391 22.96 -17.13 10.44
C LYS A 391 21.73 -16.32 10.81
N GLU A 392 20.62 -17.01 11.08
CA GLU A 392 19.41 -16.38 11.62
C GLU A 392 19.63 -15.94 13.08
N GLN A 393 19.25 -14.70 13.35
CA GLN A 393 19.38 -14.03 14.64
C GLN A 393 18.03 -13.51 15.08
N LYS A 394 17.75 -13.60 16.38
CA LYS A 394 16.60 -12.92 16.99
C LYS A 394 16.83 -11.42 16.92
N PHE A 395 15.80 -10.67 16.53
CA PHE A 395 15.88 -9.22 16.49
C PHE A 395 16.09 -8.67 17.91
N SER A 396 17.11 -7.85 18.10
CA SER A 396 17.38 -7.18 19.38
C SER A 396 18.27 -5.95 19.15
N GLY A 397 18.23 -5.00 20.09
CA GLY A 397 19.16 -3.86 20.11
C GLY A 397 19.02 -2.91 18.92
N GLY A 398 17.80 -2.47 18.62
CA GLY A 398 17.47 -1.48 17.59
C GLY A 398 16.97 -0.15 18.16
N TYR A 399 16.46 0.72 17.29
CA TYR A 399 15.76 1.96 17.65
C TYR A 399 14.24 1.76 17.59
N THR A 400 13.51 2.64 18.28
CA THR A 400 12.07 2.86 18.07
C THR A 400 11.82 4.28 17.58
N GLN A 401 10.74 4.45 16.84
CA GLN A 401 10.32 5.74 16.31
C GLN A 401 8.80 5.79 16.22
N GLU A 402 8.21 6.89 16.68
CA GLU A 402 6.78 7.16 16.58
C GLU A 402 6.62 8.52 15.89
N SER A 403 5.73 8.59 14.92
CA SER A 403 5.39 9.84 14.25
C SER A 403 4.74 10.85 15.19
N ASP A 404 3.81 10.38 16.02
CA ASP A 404 3.25 11.13 17.15
C ASP A 404 2.72 10.14 18.18
N ASN A 405 3.35 10.14 19.34
CA ASN A 405 3.05 9.20 20.42
C ASN A 405 1.68 9.42 21.07
N SER A 406 1.00 10.54 20.84
CA SER A 406 -0.37 10.74 21.29
C SER A 406 -1.39 9.99 20.42
N ARG A 407 -0.98 9.53 19.23
CA ARG A 407 -1.87 8.92 18.21
C ARG A 407 -1.49 7.50 17.85
N TYR A 408 -0.20 7.24 17.66
CA TYR A 408 0.31 5.94 17.27
C TYR A 408 1.57 5.62 18.07
N ARG A 409 1.61 4.43 18.65
CA ARG A 409 2.67 4.01 19.56
C ARG A 409 3.23 2.65 19.19
N ILE A 410 4.45 2.40 19.65
CA ILE A 410 5.11 1.11 19.59
C ILE A 410 5.75 0.76 20.95
N LYS A 411 5.58 -0.48 21.37
CA LYS A 411 6.22 -1.04 22.56
C LYS A 411 6.98 -2.31 22.18
N THR A 412 8.24 -2.39 22.59
CA THR A 412 9.15 -3.48 22.20
C THR A 412 9.35 -4.49 23.33
N PHE A 413 9.48 -5.76 22.94
CA PHE A 413 9.71 -6.89 23.83
C PHE A 413 10.75 -7.81 23.20
N PHE A 414 12.02 -7.37 23.18
CA PHE A 414 13.11 -8.14 22.58
C PHE A 414 13.60 -9.25 23.49
N ASN A 415 13.89 -10.41 22.91
CA ASN A 415 14.34 -11.61 23.62
C ASN A 415 13.42 -11.93 24.82
N SER A 416 12.10 -11.90 24.61
CA SER A 416 11.12 -11.97 25.70
C SER A 416 11.16 -13.27 26.51
N GLY A 417 11.77 -14.33 25.97
CA GLY A 417 11.74 -15.68 26.56
C GLY A 417 10.41 -16.40 26.37
N THR A 418 9.44 -15.79 25.68
CA THR A 418 8.16 -16.40 25.31
C THR A 418 8.25 -17.12 23.96
N SER A 419 7.18 -17.82 23.57
CA SER A 419 7.07 -18.42 22.23
C SER A 419 7.03 -17.40 21.08
N TRP A 420 6.91 -16.11 21.37
CA TRP A 420 6.94 -15.03 20.38
C TRP A 420 8.34 -14.46 20.15
N ASP A 421 9.34 -14.97 20.89
CA ASP A 421 10.72 -14.52 20.87
C ASP A 421 10.85 -12.99 21.01
N SER A 422 11.26 -12.30 19.95
CA SER A 422 11.26 -10.84 19.89
C SER A 422 10.00 -10.35 19.18
N TYR A 423 9.27 -9.46 19.83
CA TYR A 423 8.03 -8.91 19.27
C TYR A 423 7.83 -7.45 19.62
N VAL A 424 6.88 -6.82 18.93
CA VAL A 424 6.40 -5.47 19.17
C VAL A 424 4.87 -5.45 19.25
N TYR A 425 4.37 -4.55 20.09
CA TYR A 425 2.99 -4.09 20.06
C TYR A 425 2.94 -2.71 19.43
N LEU A 426 2.00 -2.50 18.52
CA LEU A 426 1.84 -1.24 17.83
C LEU A 426 0.40 -0.99 17.41
N GLY A 427 0.04 0.29 17.40
CA GLY A 427 -1.29 0.73 17.04
C GLY A 427 -1.63 2.08 17.64
N GLY A 428 -2.91 2.41 17.58
CA GLY A 428 -3.50 3.64 18.10
C GLY A 428 -4.61 4.14 17.18
N PRO A 429 -5.60 4.88 17.71
CA PRO A 429 -6.81 5.23 16.99
C PRO A 429 -6.72 6.59 16.27
N GLY A 430 -5.50 7.07 16.01
CA GLY A 430 -5.30 8.40 15.44
C GLY A 430 -5.64 9.54 16.41
N ALA A 431 -6.06 10.67 15.86
CA ALA A 431 -6.23 11.94 16.58
C ALA A 431 -7.53 12.00 17.40
N ASN A 432 -7.47 11.59 18.67
CA ASN A 432 -8.64 11.47 19.55
C ASN A 432 -9.72 10.53 18.98
N GLY A 433 -9.35 9.64 18.07
CA GLY A 433 -10.27 8.63 17.55
C GLY A 433 -10.64 7.61 18.62
N VAL A 434 -11.74 6.92 18.38
CA VAL A 434 -12.15 5.74 19.14
C VAL A 434 -11.81 4.52 18.30
N VAL A 435 -11.35 3.45 18.94
CA VAL A 435 -11.06 2.19 18.27
C VAL A 435 -12.31 1.73 17.51
N GLY A 436 -12.19 1.56 16.18
CA GLY A 436 -13.29 1.17 15.32
C GLY A 436 -14.16 2.31 14.76
N GLY A 437 -13.83 3.57 15.03
CA GLY A 437 -14.54 4.75 14.51
C GLY A 437 -15.43 5.45 15.52
#